data_AF-A0A483IS84-F1
#
_entry.id   AF-A0A483IS84-F1
#
_cell.length_a   1.000
_cell.length_b   1.000
_cell.length_c   1.000
_cell.angle_alpha   90.00
_cell.angle_beta   90.00
_cell.angle_gamma   90.00
#
_symmetry.space_group_name_H-M   'P 1'
#
loop_
_entity.id
_entity.type
_entity.pdbx_description
1 polymer ?
#
loop_
_entity_poly.entity_id
_entity_poly.type
_entity_poly.pdbx_seq_one_letter_code
_entity_poly.pdbx_strand_id
1 'polypeptide(L)'
;MTTLNNLKKSDVLNAAIVVSKELSASAKAMEIKFNERFSAGMDTKKDKADLRAAQTKSAYFDNNILEAMRDEKQCGVFYFSIKIAKKEPELFFRETLANSYALEKLAYLMASMASGKCVFNSALSTNSRVFAMIEIIKKDPTTFSNGDVFKIMNKAKQENEMKPDATYTQANQLIKLFRDLGIVEAIKDGGKSEFGMAKFKFIKNDLFNHIATSFSK
;
A
#
# COMPACT_ATOMS: atom_id res chain seq x y z
N MET A 1 -9.90 -23.53 -10.20
CA MET A 1 -9.07 -22.46 -10.77
C MET A 1 -9.99 -21.46 -11.42
N THR A 2 -10.23 -20.33 -10.77
CA THR A 2 -10.95 -19.22 -11.40
C THR A 2 -10.02 -18.64 -12.44
N THR A 3 -10.38 -18.74 -13.72
CA THR A 3 -9.61 -18.07 -14.77
C THR A 3 -9.66 -16.57 -14.47
N LEU A 4 -8.50 -15.92 -14.28
CA LEU A 4 -8.37 -14.48 -13.93
C LEU A 4 -9.15 -13.53 -14.85
N ASN A 5 -9.60 -14.02 -16.01
CA ASN A 5 -10.49 -13.32 -16.95
C ASN A 5 -11.89 -13.01 -16.38
N ASN A 6 -12.33 -13.67 -15.30
CA ASN A 6 -13.65 -13.49 -14.69
C ASN A 6 -13.61 -13.00 -13.23
N LEU A 7 -12.52 -12.35 -12.80
CA LEU A 7 -12.40 -11.82 -11.44
C LEU A 7 -13.57 -10.88 -11.10
N LYS A 8 -14.24 -11.14 -9.98
CA LYS A 8 -15.26 -10.27 -9.37
C LYS A 8 -14.71 -9.64 -8.08
N LYS A 9 -15.27 -8.50 -7.67
CA LYS A 9 -14.92 -7.87 -6.38
C LYS A 9 -15.21 -8.81 -5.19
N SER A 10 -16.23 -9.66 -5.28
CA SER A 10 -16.52 -10.69 -4.27
C SER A 10 -15.36 -11.67 -4.08
N ASP A 11 -14.63 -12.00 -5.15
CA ASP A 11 -13.49 -12.93 -5.07
C ASP A 11 -12.33 -12.28 -4.30
N VAL A 12 -12.14 -10.97 -4.47
CA VAL A 12 -11.14 -10.17 -3.74
C VAL A 12 -11.49 -10.11 -2.24
N LEU A 13 -12.76 -9.82 -1.92
CA LEU A 13 -13.21 -9.81 -0.52
C LEU A 13 -13.08 -11.20 0.12
N ASN A 14 -13.46 -12.27 -0.58
CA ASN A 14 -13.32 -13.64 -0.09
C ASN A 14 -11.86 -14.01 0.17
N ALA A 15 -10.95 -13.62 -0.72
CA ALA A 15 -9.53 -13.83 -0.52
C ALA A 15 -8.97 -13.04 0.68
N ALA A 16 -9.42 -11.81 0.89
CA ALA A 16 -9.07 -11.03 2.08
C ALA A 16 -9.58 -11.73 3.36
N ILE A 17 -10.80 -12.31 3.35
CA ILE A 17 -11.33 -13.08 4.47
C ILE A 17 -10.49 -14.33 4.75
N VAL A 18 -10.07 -15.06 3.71
CA VAL A 18 -9.18 -16.24 3.87
C VAL A 18 -7.86 -15.82 4.52
N VAL A 19 -7.21 -14.78 4.00
CA VAL A 19 -5.93 -14.29 4.51
C VAL A 19 -6.04 -13.74 5.94
N SER A 20 -7.15 -13.07 6.28
CA SER A 20 -7.46 -12.65 7.66
C SER A 20 -7.51 -13.85 8.61
N LYS A 21 -8.21 -14.93 8.23
CA LYS A 21 -8.26 -16.17 9.03
C LYS A 21 -6.88 -16.81 9.18
N GLU A 22 -6.05 -16.80 8.14
CA GLU A 22 -4.67 -17.30 8.19
C GLU A 22 -3.81 -16.51 9.19
N LEU A 23 -3.91 -15.17 9.17
CA LEU A 23 -3.20 -14.30 10.10
C LEU A 23 -3.63 -14.52 11.54
N SER A 24 -4.95 -14.63 11.77
CA SER A 24 -5.52 -14.90 13.09
C SER A 24 -5.08 -16.26 13.63
N ALA A 25 -5.11 -17.30 12.79
CA ALA A 25 -4.65 -18.65 13.15
C ALA A 25 -3.15 -18.66 13.48
N SER A 26 -2.34 -17.94 12.71
CA SER A 26 -0.89 -17.80 12.95
C SER A 26 -0.60 -17.10 14.28
N ALA A 27 -1.31 -15.99 14.57
CA ALA A 27 -1.18 -15.28 15.85
C ALA A 27 -1.58 -16.18 17.03
N LYS A 28 -2.67 -16.95 16.91
CA LYS A 28 -3.11 -17.90 17.94
C LYS A 28 -2.10 -19.04 18.15
N ALA A 29 -1.51 -19.57 17.08
CA ALA A 29 -0.47 -20.59 17.18
C ALA A 29 0.79 -20.06 17.89
N MET A 30 1.17 -18.81 17.62
CA MET A 30 2.27 -18.15 18.35
C MET A 30 1.93 -17.92 19.82
N GLU A 31 0.69 -17.59 20.14
CA GLU A 31 0.23 -17.40 21.51
C GLU A 31 0.31 -18.70 22.32
N ILE A 32 -0.18 -19.80 21.74
CA ILE A 32 -0.08 -21.13 22.34
C ILE A 32 1.39 -21.48 22.61
N LYS A 33 2.26 -21.35 21.59
CA LYS A 33 3.69 -21.64 21.72
C LYS A 33 4.39 -20.75 22.75
N PHE A 34 4.02 -19.46 22.82
CA PHE A 34 4.55 -18.54 23.82
C PHE A 34 4.16 -18.98 25.24
N ASN A 35 2.87 -19.28 25.45
CA ASN A 35 2.36 -19.69 26.76
C ASN A 35 3.00 -21.00 27.24
N GLU A 36 3.19 -21.98 26.35
CA GLU A 36 3.91 -23.23 26.65
C GLU A 36 5.35 -22.96 27.12
N ARG A 37 6.08 -22.10 26.39
CA ARG A 37 7.46 -21.73 26.77
C ARG A 37 7.51 -20.93 28.06
N PHE A 38 6.57 -20.01 28.26
CA PHE A 38 6.46 -19.18 29.46
C PHE A 38 6.19 -20.03 30.70
N SER A 39 5.22 -20.95 30.63
CA SER A 39 4.91 -21.87 31.73
C SER A 39 6.08 -22.80 32.07
N ALA A 40 6.94 -23.12 31.10
CA ALA A 40 8.16 -23.90 31.31
C ALA A 40 9.38 -23.07 31.74
N GLY A 41 9.25 -21.74 31.89
CA GLY A 41 10.38 -20.85 32.21
C GLY A 41 11.43 -20.75 31.09
N MET A 42 11.06 -21.05 29.85
CA MET A 42 11.93 -21.09 28.67
C MET A 42 11.63 -19.96 27.66
N ASP A 43 10.71 -19.05 27.97
CA ASP A 43 10.37 -17.96 27.06
C ASP A 43 11.54 -16.98 26.87
N THR A 44 11.58 -16.36 25.70
CA THR A 44 12.59 -15.38 25.34
C THR A 44 11.95 -14.04 24.99
N LYS A 45 12.76 -12.96 25.05
CA LYS A 45 12.35 -11.65 24.51
C LYS A 45 11.89 -11.75 23.05
N LYS A 46 12.51 -12.65 22.28
CA LYS A 46 12.14 -12.92 20.88
C LYS A 46 10.76 -13.55 20.78
N ASP A 47 10.43 -14.54 21.60
CA ASP A 47 9.10 -15.18 21.58
C ASP A 47 7.99 -14.14 21.83
N LYS A 48 8.19 -13.25 22.80
CA LYS A 48 7.25 -12.16 23.10
C LYS A 48 7.15 -11.14 21.96
N ALA A 49 8.28 -10.81 21.31
CA ALA A 49 8.29 -9.88 20.18
C ALA A 49 7.60 -10.47 18.95
N ASP A 50 7.85 -11.74 18.65
CA ASP A 50 7.25 -12.46 17.52
C ASP A 50 5.72 -12.58 17.72
N LEU A 51 5.26 -12.92 18.92
CA LEU A 51 3.83 -12.93 19.26
C LEU A 51 3.18 -11.55 19.02
N ARG A 52 3.78 -10.49 19.57
CA ARG A 52 3.28 -9.12 19.38
C ARG A 52 3.23 -8.72 17.92
N ALA A 53 4.25 -9.08 17.14
CA ALA A 53 4.30 -8.79 15.71
C ALA A 53 3.16 -9.51 14.96
N ALA A 54 2.90 -10.78 15.25
CA ALA A 54 1.80 -11.53 14.63
C ALA A 54 0.42 -10.96 14.99
N GLN A 55 0.19 -10.66 16.27
CA GLN A 55 -1.05 -10.03 16.74
C GLN A 55 -1.27 -8.66 16.09
N THR A 56 -0.21 -7.84 16.02
CA THR A 56 -0.27 -6.51 15.41
C THR A 56 -0.57 -6.61 13.92
N LYS A 57 0.07 -7.54 13.20
CA LYS A 57 -0.16 -7.76 11.77
C LYS A 57 -1.58 -8.22 11.48
N SER A 58 -2.11 -9.15 12.28
CA SER A 58 -3.51 -9.62 12.17
C SER A 58 -4.48 -8.46 12.38
N ALA A 59 -4.37 -7.77 13.51
CA ALA A 59 -5.25 -6.65 13.85
C ALA A 59 -5.16 -5.51 12.81
N TYR A 60 -3.96 -5.21 12.33
CA TYR A 60 -3.77 -4.18 11.30
C TYR A 60 -4.49 -4.56 10.00
N PHE A 61 -4.33 -5.79 9.53
CA PHE A 61 -4.97 -6.25 8.30
C PHE A 61 -6.50 -6.21 8.41
N ASP A 62 -7.05 -6.70 9.53
CA ASP A 62 -8.49 -6.72 9.73
C ASP A 62 -9.07 -5.30 9.76
N ASN A 63 -8.47 -4.41 10.57
CA ASN A 63 -8.99 -3.07 10.79
C ASN A 63 -8.80 -2.12 9.60
N ASN A 64 -7.75 -2.29 8.79
CA ASN A 64 -7.38 -1.32 7.76
C ASN A 64 -7.56 -1.82 6.34
N ILE A 65 -7.58 -3.15 6.13
CA ILE A 65 -7.72 -3.75 4.81
C ILE A 65 -9.07 -4.45 4.70
N LEU A 66 -9.34 -5.44 5.55
CA LEU A 66 -10.55 -6.26 5.43
C LEU A 66 -11.83 -5.43 5.60
N GLU A 67 -11.90 -4.61 6.65
CA GLU A 67 -13.07 -3.75 6.88
C GLU A 67 -13.27 -2.76 5.73
N ALA A 68 -12.19 -2.19 5.21
CA ALA A 68 -12.23 -1.28 4.07
C ALA A 68 -12.64 -1.97 2.76
N MET A 69 -12.42 -3.29 2.59
CA MET A 69 -12.90 -4.05 1.43
C MET A 69 -14.43 -4.17 1.34
N ARG A 70 -15.17 -3.84 2.41
CA ARG A 70 -16.64 -3.82 2.39
C ARG A 70 -17.19 -2.63 1.59
N ASP A 71 -16.42 -1.56 1.45
CA ASP A 71 -16.77 -0.41 0.62
C ASP A 71 -16.34 -0.66 -0.84
N GLU A 72 -17.27 -0.50 -1.79
CA GLU A 72 -17.01 -0.84 -3.19
C GLU A 72 -15.94 0.03 -3.85
N LYS A 73 -15.78 1.28 -3.40
CA LYS A 73 -14.80 2.23 -3.93
C LYS A 73 -13.41 1.86 -3.41
N GLN A 74 -13.29 1.53 -2.14
CA GLN A 74 -12.04 1.08 -1.54
C GLN A 74 -11.61 -0.29 -2.07
N CYS A 75 -12.55 -1.24 -2.20
CA CYS A 75 -12.32 -2.56 -2.79
C CYS A 75 -11.75 -2.49 -4.21
N GLY A 76 -12.16 -1.46 -4.97
CA GLY A 76 -11.68 -1.23 -6.34
C GLY A 76 -10.15 -1.14 -6.46
N VAL A 77 -9.44 -0.65 -5.43
CA VAL A 77 -7.96 -0.58 -5.44
C VAL A 77 -7.38 -1.97 -5.64
N PHE A 78 -7.68 -2.90 -4.72
CA PHE A 78 -7.17 -4.27 -4.80
C PHE A 78 -7.73 -5.02 -6.00
N TYR A 79 -9.01 -4.83 -6.33
CA TYR A 79 -9.62 -5.46 -7.50
C TYR A 79 -8.86 -5.17 -8.80
N PHE A 80 -8.62 -3.88 -9.10
CA PHE A 80 -7.91 -3.53 -10.32
C PHE A 80 -6.41 -3.86 -10.24
N SER A 81 -5.77 -3.73 -9.07
CA SER A 81 -4.37 -4.16 -8.89
C SER A 81 -4.18 -5.65 -9.16
N ILE A 82 -5.06 -6.50 -8.64
CA ILE A 82 -5.02 -7.96 -8.85
C ILE A 82 -5.24 -8.29 -10.33
N LYS A 83 -6.23 -7.64 -10.97
CA LYS A 83 -6.51 -7.80 -12.40
C LYS A 83 -5.29 -7.43 -13.27
N ILE A 84 -4.60 -6.33 -12.95
CA ILE A 84 -3.38 -5.90 -13.65
C ILE A 84 -2.23 -6.87 -13.41
N ALA A 85 -2.02 -7.28 -12.16
CA ALA A 85 -0.94 -8.19 -11.77
C ALA A 85 -1.13 -9.60 -12.34
N LYS A 86 -2.36 -9.97 -12.75
CA LYS A 86 -2.74 -11.32 -13.20
C LYS A 86 -2.31 -12.38 -12.17
N LYS A 87 -2.56 -12.10 -10.89
CA LYS A 87 -2.24 -12.98 -9.77
C LYS A 87 -3.51 -13.47 -9.10
N GLU A 88 -3.48 -14.68 -8.56
CA GLU A 88 -4.53 -15.15 -7.66
C GLU A 88 -4.70 -14.16 -6.49
N PRO A 89 -5.93 -13.76 -6.12
CA PRO A 89 -6.17 -12.73 -5.11
C PRO A 89 -5.47 -12.99 -3.78
N GLU A 90 -5.52 -14.23 -3.27
CA GLU A 90 -4.86 -14.58 -2.01
C GLU A 90 -3.33 -14.45 -2.09
N LEU A 91 -2.74 -14.86 -3.21
CA LEU A 91 -1.30 -14.72 -3.43
C LEU A 91 -0.89 -13.25 -3.43
N PHE A 92 -1.67 -12.40 -4.10
CA PHE A 92 -1.43 -10.96 -4.12
C PHE A 92 -1.45 -10.35 -2.71
N PHE A 93 -2.45 -10.73 -1.88
CA PHE A 93 -2.50 -10.29 -0.49
C PHE A 93 -1.30 -10.78 0.32
N ARG A 94 -0.91 -12.05 0.21
CA ARG A 94 0.24 -12.61 0.95
C ARG A 94 1.55 -11.88 0.60
N GLU A 95 1.77 -11.58 -0.68
CA GLU A 95 2.93 -10.81 -1.12
C GLU A 95 2.88 -9.36 -0.66
N THR A 96 1.71 -8.71 -0.73
CA THR A 96 1.53 -7.33 -0.24
C THR A 96 1.75 -7.26 1.26
N LEU A 97 1.28 -8.26 2.01
CA LEU A 97 1.49 -8.40 3.45
C LEU A 97 2.96 -8.68 3.84
N ALA A 98 3.76 -9.25 2.95
CA ALA A 98 5.20 -9.38 3.17
C ALA A 98 5.92 -8.03 3.06
N ASN A 99 5.30 -7.04 2.41
CA ASN A 99 5.83 -5.70 2.23
C ASN A 99 4.99 -4.67 3.03
N SER A 100 5.32 -4.50 4.32
CA SER A 100 4.61 -3.55 5.20
C SER A 100 4.54 -2.14 4.65
N TYR A 101 5.60 -1.68 3.97
CA TYR A 101 5.63 -0.36 3.34
C TYR A 101 4.54 -0.16 2.28
N ALA A 102 4.28 -1.19 1.46
CA ALA A 102 3.24 -1.16 0.44
C ALA A 102 1.85 -1.21 1.08
N LEU A 103 1.66 -2.12 2.03
CA LEU A 103 0.40 -2.32 2.74
C LEU A 103 -0.09 -1.03 3.40
N GLU A 104 0.77 -0.34 4.13
CA GLU A 104 0.41 0.89 4.86
C GLU A 104 -0.03 2.03 3.94
N LYS A 105 0.58 2.13 2.75
CA LYS A 105 0.22 3.16 1.75
C LYS A 105 -1.06 2.83 1.02
N LEU A 106 -1.29 1.56 0.73
CA LEU A 106 -2.54 1.10 0.14
C LEU A 106 -3.71 1.30 1.13
N ALA A 107 -3.52 0.97 2.41
CA ALA A 107 -4.48 1.26 3.47
C ALA A 107 -4.81 2.76 3.54
N TYR A 108 -3.78 3.62 3.54
CA TYR A 108 -3.99 5.07 3.54
C TYR A 108 -4.71 5.56 2.29
N LEU A 109 -4.36 5.04 1.11
CA LEU A 109 -5.03 5.37 -0.16
C LEU A 109 -6.51 5.00 -0.11
N MET A 110 -6.85 3.80 0.36
CA MET A 110 -8.23 3.35 0.49
C MET A 110 -9.02 4.26 1.44
N ALA A 111 -8.51 4.52 2.64
CA ALA A 111 -9.15 5.44 3.58
C ALA A 111 -9.33 6.85 2.99
N SER A 112 -8.35 7.33 2.23
CA SER A 112 -8.42 8.61 1.52
C SER A 112 -9.47 8.60 0.41
N MET A 113 -9.63 7.48 -0.30
CA MET A 113 -10.66 7.34 -1.33
C MET A 113 -12.06 7.36 -0.74
N ALA A 114 -12.28 6.75 0.42
CA ALA A 114 -13.54 6.82 1.14
C ALA A 114 -13.89 8.25 1.54
N SER A 115 -12.91 9.02 2.05
CA SER A 115 -13.11 10.42 2.43
C SER A 115 -13.17 11.38 1.23
N GLY A 116 -12.75 10.93 0.04
CA GLY A 116 -12.57 11.79 -1.13
C GLY A 116 -11.39 12.76 -1.03
N LYS A 117 -10.56 12.65 0.02
CA LYS A 117 -9.45 13.56 0.29
C LYS A 117 -8.18 12.79 0.64
N CYS A 118 -7.14 12.97 -0.16
CA CYS A 118 -5.79 12.46 0.12
C CYS A 118 -4.84 13.63 0.38
N VAL A 119 -4.36 13.77 1.61
CA VAL A 119 -3.47 14.87 2.02
C VAL A 119 -2.30 14.35 2.84
N PHE A 120 -1.28 15.18 3.01
CA PHE A 120 -0.22 14.88 3.97
C PHE A 120 -0.77 14.89 5.40
N ASN A 121 -0.35 13.93 6.23
CA ASN A 121 -0.69 13.85 7.64
C ASN A 121 0.60 13.62 8.44
N SER A 122 0.99 14.57 9.29
CA SER A 122 2.23 14.51 10.06
C SER A 122 2.28 13.31 11.03
N ALA A 123 1.15 12.94 11.63
CA ALA A 123 1.03 11.78 12.51
C ALA A 123 1.17 10.45 11.76
N LEU A 124 0.93 10.44 10.44
CA LEU A 124 1.05 9.28 9.56
C LEU A 124 2.04 9.55 8.41
N SER A 125 3.07 10.35 8.68
CA SER A 125 3.92 10.96 7.64
C SER A 125 4.50 9.99 6.62
N THR A 126 4.75 8.73 7.01
CA THR A 126 5.23 7.68 6.10
C THR A 126 4.13 7.12 5.20
N ASN A 127 2.92 6.94 5.74
CA ASN A 127 1.79 6.30 5.07
C ASN A 127 1.13 7.32 4.13
N SER A 128 1.00 8.56 4.59
CA SER A 128 0.33 9.62 3.85
C SER A 128 1.11 10.08 2.62
N ARG A 129 2.38 9.69 2.43
CA ARG A 129 3.21 10.05 1.25
C ARG A 129 2.52 9.78 -0.09
N VAL A 130 1.59 8.81 -0.13
CA VAL A 130 0.78 8.52 -1.32
C VAL A 130 0.04 9.75 -1.87
N PHE A 131 -0.24 10.77 -1.03
CA PHE A 131 -0.80 12.05 -1.47
C PHE A 131 -0.01 12.68 -2.62
N ALA A 132 1.32 12.56 -2.63
CA ALA A 132 2.14 13.18 -3.65
C ALA A 132 1.85 12.59 -5.05
N MET A 133 1.62 11.28 -5.13
CA MET A 133 1.21 10.65 -6.38
C MET A 133 -0.20 11.06 -6.79
N ILE A 134 -1.11 11.20 -5.82
CA ILE A 134 -2.48 11.68 -6.10
C ILE A 134 -2.46 13.10 -6.66
N GLU A 135 -1.63 13.99 -6.12
CA GLU A 135 -1.47 15.36 -6.63
C GLU A 135 -0.91 15.40 -8.05
N ILE A 136 -0.03 14.47 -8.42
CA ILE A 136 0.45 14.35 -9.80
C ILE A 136 -0.64 13.76 -10.71
N ILE A 137 -1.37 12.75 -10.26
CA ILE A 137 -2.50 12.15 -11.00
C ILE A 137 -3.55 13.19 -11.35
N LYS A 138 -3.92 14.05 -10.39
CA LYS A 138 -4.90 15.14 -10.60
C LYS A 138 -4.47 16.15 -11.66
N LYS A 139 -3.17 16.43 -11.76
CA LYS A 139 -2.61 17.36 -12.76
C LYS A 139 -2.52 16.73 -14.16
N ASP A 140 -2.57 15.41 -14.22
CA ASP A 140 -2.45 14.61 -15.42
C ASP A 140 -1.36 15.08 -16.42
N PRO A 141 -0.08 15.16 -16.00
CA PRO A 141 0.99 15.52 -16.93
C PRO A 141 1.31 14.37 -17.89
N THR A 142 1.76 14.70 -19.09
CA THR A 142 2.29 13.73 -20.07
C THR A 142 3.42 12.88 -19.50
N THR A 143 4.30 13.50 -18.70
CA THR A 143 5.40 12.83 -17.98
C THR A 143 5.66 13.53 -16.65
N PHE A 144 6.18 12.81 -15.66
CA PHE A 144 6.67 13.37 -14.40
C PHE A 144 8.00 12.73 -14.02
N SER A 145 8.74 13.36 -13.12
CA SER A 145 10.00 12.84 -12.58
C SER A 145 9.89 12.42 -11.12
N ASN A 146 10.84 11.63 -10.64
CA ASN A 146 10.97 11.41 -9.20
C ASN A 146 11.35 12.68 -8.43
N GLY A 147 11.97 13.66 -9.10
CA GLY A 147 12.17 15.01 -8.57
C GLY A 147 10.86 15.75 -8.30
N ASP A 148 9.84 15.59 -9.15
CA ASP A 148 8.53 16.21 -8.95
C ASP A 148 7.81 15.63 -7.73
N VAL A 149 7.83 14.29 -7.59
CA VAL A 149 7.31 13.59 -6.40
C VAL A 149 8.00 14.08 -5.14
N PHE A 150 9.34 14.14 -5.16
CA PHE A 150 10.15 14.59 -4.03
C PHE A 150 9.85 16.03 -3.62
N LYS A 151 9.72 16.96 -4.58
CA LYS A 151 9.35 18.36 -4.32
C LYS A 151 7.99 18.49 -3.65
N ILE A 152 6.98 17.76 -4.13
CA ILE A 152 5.63 17.77 -3.53
C ILE A 152 5.69 17.26 -2.08
N MET A 153 6.39 16.14 -1.84
CA MET A 153 6.54 15.58 -0.50
C MET A 153 7.26 16.53 0.46
N ASN A 154 8.36 17.14 0.04
CA ASN A 154 9.15 18.03 0.88
C ASN A 154 8.45 19.36 1.16
N LYS A 155 7.70 19.89 0.19
CA LYS A 155 6.86 21.07 0.41
C LYS A 155 5.85 20.82 1.53
N ALA A 156 5.11 19.71 1.47
CA ALA A 156 4.13 19.38 2.50
C ALA A 156 4.77 19.16 3.88
N LYS A 157 5.98 18.57 3.93
CA LYS A 157 6.74 18.44 5.18
C LYS A 157 7.12 19.79 5.78
N GLN A 158 7.63 20.71 4.96
CA GLN A 158 8.00 22.06 5.40
C GLN A 158 6.79 22.84 5.93
N GLU A 159 5.65 22.75 5.24
CA GLU A 159 4.37 23.36 5.65
C GLU A 159 3.84 22.78 6.98
N ASN A 160 4.33 21.61 7.39
CA ASN A 160 3.98 20.96 8.66
C ASN A 160 5.15 20.94 9.65
N GLU A 161 6.13 21.84 9.48
CA GLU A 161 7.30 22.00 10.37
C GLU A 161 8.16 20.72 10.52
N MET A 162 8.13 19.84 9.51
CA MET A 162 8.89 18.60 9.49
C MET A 162 10.16 18.70 8.66
N LYS A 163 11.19 17.95 9.07
CA LYS A 163 12.44 17.85 8.33
C LYS A 163 12.23 17.27 6.91
N PRO A 164 12.68 17.96 5.85
CA PRO A 164 12.66 17.45 4.48
C PRO A 164 13.46 16.15 4.33
N ASP A 165 13.05 15.29 3.39
CA ASP A 165 13.87 14.16 2.97
C ASP A 165 15.16 14.67 2.32
N ALA A 166 16.30 14.09 2.70
CA ALA A 166 17.62 14.48 2.17
C ALA A 166 17.91 13.90 0.79
N THR A 167 17.24 12.78 0.44
CA THR A 167 17.47 12.03 -0.79
C THR A 167 16.15 11.60 -1.44
N TYR A 168 16.22 11.18 -2.70
CA TYR A 168 15.07 10.69 -3.46
C TYR A 168 14.58 9.29 -3.03
N THR A 169 15.16 8.67 -2.00
CA THR A 169 14.83 7.29 -1.59
C THR A 169 13.33 7.08 -1.38
N GLN A 170 12.67 8.01 -0.67
CA GLN A 170 11.24 7.88 -0.37
C GLN A 170 10.36 8.09 -1.60
N ALA A 171 10.72 9.04 -2.48
CA ALA A 171 10.05 9.24 -3.75
C ALA A 171 10.19 8.01 -4.66
N ASN A 172 11.40 7.43 -4.73
CA ASN A 172 11.67 6.24 -5.53
C ASN A 172 10.91 5.01 -5.02
N GLN A 173 10.82 4.81 -3.71
CA GLN A 173 10.01 3.73 -3.13
C GLN A 173 8.52 3.91 -3.42
N LEU A 174 8.01 5.14 -3.36
CA LEU A 174 6.61 5.44 -3.69
C LEU A 174 6.33 5.19 -5.18
N ILE A 175 7.20 5.66 -6.08
CA ILE A 175 7.07 5.40 -7.52
C ILE A 175 7.16 3.91 -7.81
N LYS A 176 8.08 3.18 -7.15
CA LYS A 176 8.18 1.73 -7.28
C LYS A 176 6.86 1.05 -6.90
N LEU A 177 6.22 1.46 -5.80
CA LEU A 177 4.88 0.95 -5.45
C LEU A 177 3.89 1.17 -6.60
N PHE A 178 3.80 2.37 -7.17
CA PHE A 178 2.88 2.66 -8.27
C PHE A 178 3.25 1.93 -9.58
N ARG A 179 4.53 1.61 -9.80
CA ARG A 179 4.97 0.73 -10.89
C ARG A 179 4.57 -0.72 -10.66
N ASP A 180 4.74 -1.22 -9.44
CA ASP A 180 4.36 -2.59 -9.06
C ASP A 180 2.83 -2.78 -9.14
N LEU A 181 2.04 -1.71 -8.92
CA LEU A 181 0.60 -1.66 -9.15
C LEU A 181 0.21 -1.48 -10.64
N GLY A 182 1.19 -1.30 -11.53
CA GLY A 182 0.99 -1.08 -12.96
C GLY A 182 0.34 0.26 -13.33
N ILE A 183 0.42 1.27 -12.46
CA ILE A 183 -0.11 2.63 -12.72
C ILE A 183 0.94 3.48 -13.44
N VAL A 184 2.23 3.16 -13.24
CA VAL A 184 3.35 3.97 -13.72
C VAL A 184 4.32 3.09 -14.51
N GLU A 185 4.87 3.64 -15.59
CA GLU A 185 6.01 3.05 -16.30
C GLU A 185 7.17 4.04 -16.42
N ALA A 186 8.40 3.50 -16.44
CA ALA A 186 9.62 4.29 -16.60
C ALA A 186 9.90 4.54 -18.09
N ILE A 187 10.42 5.72 -18.40
CA ILE A 187 10.88 6.08 -19.75
C ILE A 187 12.36 5.71 -19.85
N LYS A 188 12.73 4.87 -20.83
CA LYS A 188 14.05 4.23 -20.95
C LYS A 188 15.24 5.22 -20.91
N ASP A 189 15.08 6.42 -21.48
CA ASP A 189 16.11 7.48 -21.50
C ASP A 189 15.78 8.65 -20.57
N GLY A 190 14.97 8.38 -19.54
CA GLY A 190 14.47 9.38 -18.62
C GLY A 190 15.51 9.93 -17.64
N GLY A 191 16.79 9.56 -17.71
CA GLY A 191 17.81 9.99 -16.75
C GLY A 191 17.85 9.16 -15.45
N LYS A 192 18.72 9.54 -14.52
CA LYS A 192 19.03 8.75 -13.32
C LYS A 192 18.15 9.14 -12.12
N SER A 193 17.73 8.13 -11.35
CA SER A 193 16.88 8.31 -10.18
C SER A 193 17.57 9.01 -9.01
N GLU A 194 18.88 8.80 -8.83
CA GLU A 194 19.68 9.44 -7.76
C GLU A 194 19.76 10.98 -7.90
N PHE A 195 19.48 11.51 -9.09
CA PHE A 195 19.52 12.94 -9.38
C PHE A 195 18.13 13.56 -9.55
N GLY A 196 17.06 12.84 -9.25
CA GLY A 196 15.70 13.34 -9.43
C GLY A 196 15.28 13.52 -10.90
N MET A 197 16.07 12.98 -11.85
CA MET A 197 15.84 13.19 -13.27
C MET A 197 14.98 12.10 -13.91
N ALA A 198 14.97 10.89 -13.33
CA ALA A 198 14.25 9.74 -13.89
C ALA A 198 12.80 10.08 -14.24
N LYS A 199 12.43 9.91 -15.51
CA LYS A 199 11.11 10.22 -16.05
C LYS A 199 10.18 9.01 -16.10
N PHE A 200 8.92 9.28 -15.87
CA PHE A 200 7.83 8.32 -15.81
C PHE A 200 6.59 8.86 -16.53
N LYS A 201 5.71 7.95 -16.92
CA LYS A 201 4.36 8.27 -17.42
C LYS A 201 3.33 7.37 -16.77
N PHE A 202 2.08 7.83 -16.77
CA PHE A 202 0.96 7.04 -16.29
C PHE A 202 0.48 6.05 -17.34
N ILE A 203 0.18 4.83 -16.90
CA ILE A 203 -0.60 3.86 -17.66
C ILE A 203 -2.07 4.10 -17.34
N LYS A 204 -2.84 4.59 -18.32
CA LYS A 204 -4.26 4.96 -18.18
C LYS A 204 -5.20 3.74 -18.16
N ASN A 205 -4.97 2.84 -17.21
CA ASN A 205 -5.77 1.63 -17.01
C ASN A 205 -6.92 1.86 -16.01
N ASP A 206 -7.71 0.81 -15.78
CA ASP A 206 -8.84 0.84 -14.87
C ASP A 206 -8.46 1.31 -13.46
N LEU A 207 -7.30 0.92 -12.93
CA LEU A 207 -6.84 1.34 -11.59
C LEU A 207 -6.50 2.83 -11.57
N PHE A 208 -5.80 3.34 -12.58
CA PHE A 208 -5.52 4.77 -12.71
C PHE A 208 -6.84 5.57 -12.74
N ASN A 209 -7.78 5.15 -13.58
CA ASN A 209 -9.06 5.84 -13.73
C ASN A 209 -9.88 5.78 -12.44
N HIS A 210 -9.89 4.64 -11.76
CA HIS A 210 -10.54 4.46 -10.46
C HIS A 210 -9.98 5.40 -9.39
N ILE A 211 -8.66 5.55 -9.33
CA ILE A 211 -8.00 6.50 -8.42
C ILE A 211 -8.30 7.95 -8.82
N ALA A 212 -8.12 8.31 -10.08
CA ALA A 212 -8.31 9.68 -10.57
C ALA A 212 -9.74 10.16 -10.32
N THR A 213 -10.75 9.35 -10.69
CA THR A 213 -12.16 9.68 -10.48
C THR A 213 -12.51 9.80 -8.99
N SER A 214 -11.86 8.99 -8.14
CA SER A 214 -12.07 9.02 -6.69
C SER A 214 -11.72 10.36 -6.02
N PHE A 215 -10.90 11.18 -6.68
CA PHE A 215 -10.39 12.48 -6.19
C PHE A 215 -10.68 13.65 -7.13
N SER A 216 -11.57 13.46 -8.10
CA SER A 216 -11.91 14.45 -9.15
C SER A 216 -13.03 15.43 -8.77
N LYS A 217 -13.23 15.67 -7.46
CA LYS A 217 -14.22 16.61 -6.93
C LYS A 217 -13.56 17.87 -6.39
#